data_AF-A0A9N9IY30-F1
#
_entry.id   AF-A0A9N9IY30-F1
#
_cell.length_a   1.000
_cell.length_b   1.000
_cell.length_c   1.000
_cell.angle_alpha   90.00
_cell.angle_beta   90.00
_cell.angle_gamma   90.00
#
_symmetry.space_group_name_H-M   'P 1'
#
loop_
_entity.id
_entity.type
_entity.pdbx_description
1 polymer ?
#
loop_
_entity_poly.entity_id
_entity_poly.type
_entity_poly.pdbx_seq_one_letter_code
_entity_poly.pdbx_strand_id
1 'polypeptide(L)'
;ITGILSGTTSVFFAYVGFDLASTVAEECTNPKEDLPIAIMSVVPYTMLNNSAPLSVAVNLIGMKWLGIIMDIGAVIGLISVILALLMGQPRILYAMANDGFLPTAASNVNHTTLIGGIIAAISAALFPINVLSELMCGGTLLAFFTVNVGVAVLRFTAPEFERKFKDRVPFWVPLL
;
A
#
# COMPACT_ATOMS: atom_id res chain seq x y z
N ILE A 1 -16.75 14.43 10.79
CA ILE A 1 -16.01 13.22 11.21
C ILE A 1 -16.02 12.16 10.11
N THR A 2 -17.20 11.82 9.55
CA THR A 2 -17.34 10.82 8.47
C THR A 2 -16.44 11.06 7.25
N GLY A 3 -16.29 12.32 6.81
CA GLY A 3 -15.40 12.66 5.69
C GLY A 3 -13.90 12.57 6.02
N ILE A 4 -13.49 12.82 7.26
CA ILE A 4 -12.09 12.69 7.69
C ILE A 4 -11.72 11.20 7.74
N LEU A 5 -12.60 10.38 8.33
CA LEU A 5 -12.36 8.95 8.47
C LEU A 5 -12.27 8.24 7.10
N SER A 6 -13.18 8.57 6.18
CA SER A 6 -13.14 8.05 4.81
C SER A 6 -11.90 8.53 4.04
N GLY A 7 -11.50 9.79 4.23
CA GLY A 7 -10.26 10.33 3.65
C GLY A 7 -9.00 9.65 4.19
N THR A 8 -8.94 9.33 5.49
CA THR A 8 -7.82 8.61 6.10
C THR A 8 -7.62 7.24 5.46
N THR A 9 -8.71 6.49 5.21
CA THR A 9 -8.62 5.18 4.53
C THR A 9 -8.05 5.31 3.12
N SER A 10 -8.50 6.31 2.34
CA SER A 10 -7.95 6.53 0.99
C SER A 10 -6.47 6.94 0.98
N VAL A 11 -6.02 7.71 1.97
CA VAL A 11 -4.59 8.09 2.09
C VAL A 11 -3.75 6.89 2.53
N PHE A 12 -4.29 6.02 3.38
CA PHE A 12 -3.62 4.78 3.77
C PHE A 12 -3.41 3.83 2.59
N PHE A 13 -4.36 3.80 1.64
CA PHE A 13 -4.18 3.08 0.37
C PHE A 13 -3.01 3.64 -0.44
N ALA A 14 -2.88 4.98 -0.50
CA ALA A 14 -1.78 5.64 -1.19
C ALA A 14 -0.39 5.38 -0.56
N TYR A 15 -0.35 4.93 0.70
CA TYR A 15 0.87 4.45 1.35
C TYR A 15 1.37 3.10 0.79
N VAL A 16 0.50 2.32 0.15
CA VAL A 16 0.87 1.11 -0.61
C VAL A 16 1.51 1.56 -1.93
N GLY A 17 2.77 1.97 -1.85
CA GLY A 17 3.49 2.65 -2.94
C GLY A 17 4.46 3.74 -2.47
N PHE A 18 4.67 3.87 -1.14
CA PHE A 18 5.64 4.79 -0.54
C PHE A 18 7.02 4.72 -1.21
N ASP A 19 7.39 3.56 -1.73
CA ASP A 19 8.63 3.29 -2.46
C ASP A 19 8.84 4.28 -3.63
N LEU A 20 7.79 4.60 -4.40
CA LEU A 20 7.84 5.58 -5.50
C LEU A 20 7.90 7.02 -4.99
N ALA A 21 7.15 7.31 -3.92
CA ALA A 21 7.17 8.63 -3.29
C ALA A 21 8.55 8.92 -2.68
N SER A 22 9.23 7.92 -2.13
CA SER A 22 10.59 8.06 -1.62
C SER A 22 11.61 8.34 -2.72
N THR A 23 11.50 7.72 -3.90
CA THR A 23 12.39 8.01 -5.03
C THR A 23 12.23 9.44 -5.54
N VAL A 24 10.99 9.95 -5.60
CA VAL A 24 10.75 11.37 -5.98
C VAL A 24 11.17 12.32 -4.86
N ALA A 25 11.02 11.91 -3.60
CA ALA A 25 11.49 12.69 -2.46
C ALA A 25 13.02 12.80 -2.40
N GLU A 26 13.76 11.81 -2.93
CA GLU A 26 15.22 11.85 -3.05
C GLU A 26 15.71 12.91 -4.05
N GLU A 27 14.88 13.32 -5.00
CA GLU A 27 15.18 14.39 -5.96
C GLU A 27 14.79 15.80 -5.45
N CYS A 28 14.04 15.88 -4.35
CA CYS A 28 13.60 17.14 -3.77
C CYS A 28 14.61 17.69 -2.77
N THR A 29 14.86 19.00 -2.78
CA THR A 29 15.79 19.64 -1.83
C THR A 29 15.23 19.64 -0.40
N ASN A 30 13.92 19.85 -0.20
CA ASN A 30 13.26 19.75 1.11
C ASN A 30 11.91 19.00 1.02
N PRO A 31 11.92 17.66 0.87
CA PRO A 31 10.73 16.86 0.53
C PRO A 31 9.59 16.96 1.56
N LYS A 32 9.89 17.28 2.82
CA LYS A 32 8.89 17.39 3.89
C LYS A 32 7.94 18.58 3.71
N GLU A 33 8.41 19.63 3.05
CA GLU A 33 7.65 20.88 2.87
C GLU A 33 7.28 21.09 1.40
N ASP A 34 8.18 20.73 0.48
CA ASP A 34 8.02 21.02 -0.94
C ASP A 34 6.90 20.20 -1.60
N LEU A 35 6.79 18.89 -1.28
CA LEU A 35 5.80 18.01 -1.90
C LEU A 35 4.35 18.39 -1.57
N PRO A 36 3.96 18.62 -0.30
CA PRO A 36 2.60 19.03 0.03
C PRO A 36 2.23 20.40 -0.55
N ILE A 37 3.17 21.36 -0.51
CA ILE A 37 2.93 22.74 -0.98
C ILE A 37 2.79 22.75 -2.51
N ALA A 38 3.61 22.01 -3.24
CA ALA A 38 3.53 21.92 -4.69
C ALA A 38 2.17 21.35 -5.15
N ILE A 39 1.70 20.27 -4.53
CA ILE A 39 0.42 19.64 -4.92
C ILE A 39 -0.77 20.57 -4.62
N MET A 40 -0.77 21.25 -3.47
CA MET A 40 -1.87 22.12 -3.06
C MET A 40 -1.89 23.49 -3.75
N SER A 41 -0.73 23.99 -4.21
CA SER A 41 -0.63 25.29 -4.88
C SER A 41 -1.00 25.27 -6.36
N VAL A 42 -0.88 24.11 -7.01
CA VAL A 42 -1.04 24.01 -8.47
C VAL A 42 -2.50 23.81 -8.89
N VAL A 43 -3.34 23.14 -8.09
CA VAL A 43 -4.72 22.82 -8.50
C VAL A 43 -5.72 23.02 -7.35
N PRO A 44 -6.84 23.75 -7.57
CA PRO A 44 -7.91 23.82 -6.59
C PRO A 44 -8.54 22.43 -6.37
N TYR A 45 -8.82 22.09 -5.11
CA TYR A 45 -9.30 20.77 -4.66
C TYR A 45 -10.50 20.21 -5.46
N THR A 46 -11.33 21.07 -6.04
CA THR A 46 -12.49 20.70 -6.86
C THR A 46 -12.13 20.04 -8.18
N MET A 47 -10.91 20.29 -8.71
CA MET A 47 -10.43 19.72 -9.98
C MET A 47 -9.55 18.47 -9.80
N LEU A 48 -9.28 18.05 -8.55
CA LEU A 48 -8.50 16.84 -8.26
C LEU A 48 -9.29 15.53 -8.39
N ASN A 49 -10.63 15.58 -8.47
CA ASN A 49 -11.46 14.37 -8.58
C ASN A 49 -11.48 13.83 -10.03
N ASN A 50 -10.33 13.34 -10.50
CA ASN A 50 -10.13 12.77 -11.82
C ASN A 50 -9.19 11.55 -11.72
N SER A 51 -9.22 10.66 -12.71
CA SER A 51 -8.41 9.46 -12.81
C SER A 51 -6.89 9.72 -12.87
N ALA A 52 -6.46 10.93 -13.26
CA ALA A 52 -5.04 11.31 -13.35
C ALA A 52 -4.82 12.77 -12.89
N PRO A 53 -4.92 13.05 -11.58
CA PRO A 53 -4.93 14.43 -11.06
C PRO A 53 -3.60 15.16 -11.29
N LEU A 54 -2.48 14.44 -11.25
CA LEU A 54 -1.16 14.98 -11.51
C LEU A 54 -1.03 15.46 -12.97
N SER A 55 -1.48 14.67 -13.95
CA SER A 55 -1.37 15.02 -15.38
C SER A 55 -2.24 16.23 -15.71
N VAL A 56 -3.44 16.30 -15.12
CA VAL A 56 -4.31 17.48 -15.20
C VAL A 56 -3.62 18.71 -14.62
N ALA A 57 -2.95 18.59 -13.46
CA ALA A 57 -2.20 19.68 -12.84
C ALA A 57 -1.12 20.26 -13.76
N VAL A 58 -0.32 19.39 -14.38
CA VAL A 58 0.77 19.79 -15.29
C VAL A 58 0.23 20.40 -16.59
N ASN A 59 -0.89 19.88 -17.10
CA ASN A 59 -1.55 20.43 -18.27
C ASN A 59 -2.16 21.82 -18.00
N LEU A 60 -2.62 22.11 -16.77
CA LEU A 60 -3.09 23.43 -16.37
C LEU A 60 -1.95 24.47 -16.31
N ILE A 61 -0.72 24.04 -15.99
CA ILE A 61 0.48 24.90 -16.03
C ILE A 61 0.96 25.14 -17.48
N GLY A 62 0.42 24.41 -18.47
CA GLY A 62 0.75 24.55 -19.89
C GLY A 62 1.93 23.68 -20.36
N MET A 63 2.50 22.83 -19.52
CA MET A 63 3.66 21.99 -19.84
C MET A 63 3.26 20.57 -20.27
N LYS A 64 2.59 20.44 -21.42
CA LYS A 64 2.05 19.16 -21.92
C LYS A 64 3.08 18.03 -22.05
N TRP A 65 4.33 18.35 -22.39
CA TRP A 65 5.41 17.36 -22.54
C TRP A 65 5.73 16.65 -21.22
N LEU A 66 5.65 17.37 -20.10
CA LEU A 66 5.92 16.85 -18.77
C LEU A 66 4.78 15.93 -18.28
N GLY A 67 3.53 16.23 -18.67
CA GLY A 67 2.38 15.37 -18.42
C GLY A 67 2.54 13.99 -19.04
N ILE A 68 3.00 13.92 -20.29
CA ILE A 68 3.24 12.65 -21.01
C ILE A 68 4.31 11.80 -20.32
N ILE A 69 5.43 12.40 -19.91
CA ILE A 69 6.52 11.69 -19.23
C ILE A 69 6.03 11.11 -17.90
N MET A 70 5.26 11.89 -17.15
CA MET A 70 4.72 11.47 -15.86
C MET A 70 3.66 10.38 -15.99
N ASP A 71 2.78 10.43 -17.00
CA ASP A 71 1.80 9.37 -17.26
C ASP A 71 2.50 8.04 -17.61
N ILE A 72 3.57 8.08 -18.42
CA ILE A 72 4.39 6.91 -18.72
C ILE A 72 5.06 6.38 -17.44
N GLY A 73 5.63 7.26 -16.63
CA GLY A 73 6.25 6.90 -15.35
C GLY A 73 5.26 6.26 -14.38
N ALA A 74 4.04 6.79 -14.30
CA ALA A 74 2.97 6.24 -13.47
C ALA A 74 2.58 4.82 -13.92
N VAL A 75 2.42 4.58 -15.23
CA VAL A 75 2.10 3.24 -15.76
C VAL A 75 3.21 2.23 -15.44
N ILE A 76 4.48 2.59 -15.67
CA ILE A 76 5.63 1.72 -15.38
C ILE A 76 5.70 1.42 -13.88
N GLY A 77 5.53 2.44 -13.03
CA GLY A 77 5.50 2.30 -11.58
C GLY A 77 4.38 1.37 -11.10
N LEU A 78 3.16 1.55 -11.62
CA LEU A 78 2.02 0.69 -11.27
C LEU A 78 2.23 -0.76 -11.71
N ILE A 79 2.83 -1.01 -12.89
CA ILE A 79 3.17 -2.37 -13.33
C ILE A 79 4.15 -3.02 -12.35
N SER A 80 5.18 -2.29 -11.92
CA SER A 80 6.15 -2.79 -10.93
C SER A 80 5.49 -3.19 -9.62
N VAL A 81 4.62 -2.31 -9.08
CA VAL A 81 3.89 -2.56 -7.83
C VAL A 81 2.96 -3.78 -7.97
N ILE A 82 2.23 -3.90 -9.08
CA ILE A 82 1.34 -5.05 -9.32
C ILE A 82 2.13 -6.36 -9.34
N LEU A 83 3.30 -6.40 -9.98
CA LEU A 83 4.15 -7.60 -10.01
C LEU A 83 4.68 -7.95 -8.62
N ALA A 84 5.13 -6.95 -7.84
CA ALA A 84 5.59 -7.17 -6.47
C ALA A 84 4.47 -7.78 -5.58
N LEU A 85 3.24 -7.26 -5.69
CA LEU A 85 2.09 -7.76 -4.94
C LEU A 85 1.67 -9.17 -5.38
N LEU A 86 1.69 -9.46 -6.69
CA LEU A 86 1.40 -10.79 -7.23
C LEU A 86 2.43 -11.83 -6.78
N MET A 87 3.70 -11.47 -6.65
CA MET A 87 4.74 -12.37 -6.13
C MET A 87 4.63 -12.63 -4.62
N GLY A 88 4.07 -11.69 -3.85
CA GLY A 88 3.88 -11.85 -2.40
C GLY A 88 2.83 -12.88 -2.04
N GLN A 89 1.69 -12.90 -2.76
CA GLN A 89 0.55 -13.78 -2.49
C GLN A 89 0.90 -15.29 -2.39
N PRO A 90 1.58 -15.91 -3.38
CA PRO A 90 1.86 -17.35 -3.34
C PRO A 90 2.83 -17.74 -2.22
N ARG A 91 3.71 -16.83 -1.77
CA ARG A 91 4.66 -17.12 -0.67
C ARG A 91 3.94 -17.27 0.66
N ILE A 92 2.98 -16.39 0.94
CA ILE A 92 2.20 -16.45 2.18
C ILE A 92 1.29 -17.69 2.15
N LEU A 93 0.62 -17.96 1.03
CA LEU A 93 -0.23 -19.14 0.88
C LEU A 93 0.57 -20.45 0.99
N TYR A 94 1.77 -20.51 0.42
CA TYR A 94 2.66 -21.65 0.55
C TYR A 94 3.10 -21.88 2.00
N ALA A 95 3.49 -20.82 2.72
CA ALA A 95 3.85 -20.91 4.13
C ALA A 95 2.66 -21.41 4.98
N MET A 96 1.47 -20.84 4.79
CA MET A 96 0.25 -21.28 5.49
C MET A 96 -0.14 -22.73 5.17
N ALA A 97 0.07 -23.19 3.93
CA ALA A 97 -0.15 -24.59 3.55
C ALA A 97 0.87 -25.53 4.21
N ASN A 98 2.13 -25.10 4.31
CA ASN A 98 3.18 -25.88 4.96
C ASN A 98 3.01 -25.95 6.49
N ASP A 99 2.42 -24.91 7.08
CA ASP A 99 2.03 -24.86 8.50
C ASP A 99 0.74 -25.65 8.79
N GLY A 100 0.10 -26.24 7.77
CA GLY A 100 -1.11 -27.06 7.90
C GLY A 100 -2.43 -26.29 8.02
N PHE A 101 -2.42 -24.95 7.87
CA PHE A 101 -3.61 -24.11 7.91
C PHE A 101 -4.44 -24.16 6.61
N LEU A 102 -3.84 -24.61 5.50
CA LEU A 102 -4.50 -24.74 4.19
C LEU A 102 -4.32 -26.14 3.63
N PRO A 103 -5.25 -26.64 2.79
CA PRO A 103 -5.12 -27.95 2.16
C PRO A 103 -3.85 -28.02 1.28
N THR A 104 -3.22 -29.19 1.24
CA THR A 104 -1.95 -29.45 0.53
C THR A 104 -1.97 -29.10 -0.97
N ALA A 105 -3.15 -28.92 -1.58
CA ALA A 105 -3.26 -28.37 -2.92
C ALA A 105 -2.66 -26.95 -3.06
N ALA A 106 -2.65 -26.16 -1.98
CA ALA A 106 -2.05 -24.82 -1.92
C ALA A 106 -0.52 -24.82 -1.76
N SER A 107 0.13 -25.98 -1.62
CA SER A 107 1.61 -26.07 -1.61
C SER A 107 2.22 -26.00 -3.01
N ASN A 108 1.41 -26.07 -4.07
CA ASN A 108 1.90 -25.94 -5.44
C ASN A 108 1.95 -24.46 -5.86
N VAL A 109 3.16 -23.93 -6.03
CA VAL A 109 3.41 -22.51 -6.32
C VAL A 109 2.80 -22.07 -7.66
N ASN A 110 2.86 -22.92 -8.69
CA ASN A 110 2.32 -22.61 -10.02
C ASN A 110 0.79 -22.45 -10.02
N HIS A 111 0.07 -23.39 -9.40
CA HIS A 111 -1.40 -23.35 -9.33
C HIS A 111 -1.86 -22.18 -8.47
N THR A 112 -1.21 -21.94 -7.33
CA THR A 112 -1.56 -20.87 -6.40
C THR A 112 -1.34 -19.49 -7.01
N THR A 113 -0.27 -19.29 -7.78
CA THR A 113 0.00 -18.03 -8.48
C THR A 113 -1.03 -17.79 -9.59
N LEU A 114 -1.38 -18.83 -10.37
CA LEU A 114 -2.39 -18.73 -11.42
C LEU A 114 -3.78 -18.41 -10.85
N ILE A 115 -4.20 -19.13 -9.81
CA ILE A 115 -5.49 -18.93 -9.15
C ILE A 115 -5.55 -17.52 -8.53
N GLY A 116 -4.50 -17.10 -7.81
CA GLY A 116 -4.42 -15.75 -7.24
C GLY A 116 -4.52 -14.65 -8.30
N GLY A 117 -3.80 -14.80 -9.42
CA GLY A 117 -3.85 -13.85 -10.53
C GLY A 117 -5.24 -13.78 -11.20
N ILE A 118 -5.89 -14.92 -11.42
CA ILE A 118 -7.25 -14.97 -11.98
C ILE A 118 -8.25 -14.30 -11.03
N ILE A 119 -8.18 -14.61 -9.73
CA ILE A 119 -9.05 -13.99 -8.72
C ILE A 119 -8.83 -12.48 -8.67
N ALA A 120 -7.58 -12.01 -8.71
CA ALA A 120 -7.26 -10.59 -8.74
C ALA A 120 -7.82 -9.90 -10.00
N ALA A 121 -7.67 -10.51 -11.18
CA ALA A 121 -8.19 -9.97 -12.44
C ALA A 121 -9.72 -9.89 -12.45
N ILE A 122 -10.41 -10.94 -11.99
CA ILE A 122 -11.87 -10.96 -11.86
C ILE A 122 -12.34 -9.90 -10.86
N SER A 123 -11.66 -9.78 -9.71
CA SER A 123 -11.99 -8.81 -8.68
C SER A 123 -11.83 -7.38 -9.18
N ALA A 124 -10.76 -7.09 -9.92
CA ALA A 124 -10.52 -5.77 -10.52
C ALA A 124 -11.56 -5.42 -11.62
N ALA A 125 -12.11 -6.42 -12.31
CA ALA A 125 -13.11 -6.21 -13.36
C ALA A 125 -14.54 -5.99 -12.81
N LEU A 126 -14.88 -6.63 -11.69
CA LEU A 126 -16.24 -6.63 -11.15
C LEU A 126 -16.52 -5.52 -10.14
N PHE A 127 -15.49 -5.03 -9.44
CA PHE A 127 -15.66 -4.13 -8.31
C PHE A 127 -14.99 -2.77 -8.56
N PRO A 128 -15.64 -1.66 -8.16
CA PRO A 128 -15.05 -0.33 -8.33
C PRO A 128 -13.90 -0.11 -7.33
N ILE A 129 -12.95 0.76 -7.72
CA ILE A 129 -11.67 0.93 -7.01
C ILE A 129 -11.83 1.43 -5.57
N ASN A 130 -12.88 2.21 -5.30
CA ASN A 130 -13.19 2.69 -3.95
C ASN A 130 -13.48 1.51 -3.00
N VAL A 131 -14.30 0.56 -3.41
CA VAL A 131 -14.64 -0.63 -2.60
C VAL A 131 -13.40 -1.51 -2.40
N LEU A 132 -12.60 -1.71 -3.45
CA LEU A 132 -11.34 -2.47 -3.35
C LEU A 132 -10.36 -1.82 -2.37
N SER A 133 -10.21 -0.50 -2.44
CA SER A 133 -9.30 0.25 -1.56
C SER A 133 -9.76 0.19 -0.11
N GLU A 134 -11.06 0.33 0.16
CA GLU A 134 -11.62 0.24 1.50
C GLU A 134 -11.44 -1.16 2.10
N LEU A 135 -11.71 -2.22 1.33
CA LEU A 135 -11.49 -3.60 1.75
C LEU A 135 -10.02 -3.90 2.03
N MET A 136 -9.12 -3.44 1.16
CA MET A 136 -7.69 -3.67 1.29
C MET A 136 -7.10 -2.92 2.49
N CYS A 137 -7.45 -1.66 2.68
CA CYS A 137 -7.01 -0.89 3.84
C CYS A 137 -7.57 -1.45 5.14
N GLY A 138 -8.86 -1.82 5.16
CA GLY A 138 -9.47 -2.48 6.32
C GLY A 138 -8.74 -3.76 6.71
N GLY A 139 -8.41 -4.61 5.73
CA GLY A 139 -7.64 -5.84 5.93
C GLY A 139 -6.21 -5.59 6.44
N THR A 140 -5.51 -4.63 5.84
CA THR A 140 -4.13 -4.28 6.24
C THR A 140 -4.07 -3.72 7.65
N LEU A 141 -5.02 -2.85 8.02
CA LEU A 141 -5.14 -2.32 9.38
C LEU A 141 -5.41 -3.43 10.40
N LEU A 142 -6.29 -4.39 10.07
CA LEU A 142 -6.53 -5.57 10.91
C LEU A 142 -5.29 -6.44 11.08
N ALA A 143 -4.52 -6.64 10.01
CA ALA A 143 -3.27 -7.38 10.07
C ALA A 143 -2.25 -6.69 10.97
N PHE A 144 -2.05 -5.36 10.81
CA PHE A 144 -1.17 -4.59 11.68
C PHE A 144 -1.61 -4.61 13.12
N PHE A 145 -2.91 -4.40 13.40
CA PHE A 145 -3.45 -4.52 14.75
C PHE A 145 -3.16 -5.90 15.36
N THR A 146 -3.36 -6.97 14.59
CA THR A 146 -3.09 -8.34 15.05
C THR A 146 -1.61 -8.57 15.35
N VAL A 147 -0.69 -8.07 14.51
CA VAL A 147 0.76 -8.16 14.73
C VAL A 147 1.15 -7.38 15.98
N ASN A 148 0.63 -6.17 16.13
CA ASN A 148 0.85 -5.28 17.26
C ASN A 148 0.42 -5.91 18.60
N VAL A 149 -0.78 -6.49 18.64
CA VAL A 149 -1.26 -7.29 19.77
C VAL A 149 -0.38 -8.52 19.98
N GLY A 150 0.01 -9.23 18.92
CA GLY A 150 0.90 -10.39 18.99
C GLY A 150 2.24 -10.07 19.63
N VAL A 151 2.86 -8.94 19.27
CA VAL A 151 4.11 -8.45 19.88
C VAL A 151 3.89 -8.10 21.36
N ALA A 152 2.76 -7.46 21.70
CA ALA A 152 2.41 -7.15 23.08
C ALA A 152 2.21 -8.43 23.93
N VAL A 153 1.54 -9.45 23.39
CA VAL A 153 1.34 -10.75 24.05
C VAL A 153 2.67 -11.49 24.20
N LEU A 154 3.51 -11.54 23.17
CA LEU A 154 4.84 -12.17 23.23
C LEU A 154 5.76 -11.52 24.26
N ARG A 155 5.54 -10.24 24.63
CA ARG A 155 6.24 -9.59 25.75
C ARG A 155 5.92 -10.20 27.12
N PHE A 156 4.74 -10.79 27.30
CA PHE A 156 4.35 -11.45 28.56
C PHE A 156 4.53 -12.97 28.52
N THR A 157 4.20 -13.61 27.40
CA THR A 157 4.17 -15.08 27.32
C THR A 157 5.57 -15.69 27.16
N ALA A 158 6.50 -14.99 26.50
CA ALA A 158 7.84 -15.52 26.26
C ALA A 158 8.95 -14.46 26.42
N PRO A 159 9.22 -14.02 27.66
CA PRO A 159 10.22 -12.98 27.96
C PRO A 159 11.67 -13.44 27.77
N GLU A 160 11.92 -14.75 27.71
CA GLU A 160 13.25 -15.39 27.63
C GLU A 160 13.88 -15.37 26.21
N PHE A 161 13.13 -15.04 25.15
CA PHE A 161 13.68 -15.03 23.79
C PHE A 161 14.69 -13.89 23.60
N GLU A 162 15.91 -14.23 23.14
CA GLU A 162 16.93 -13.25 22.76
C GLU A 162 16.46 -12.38 21.59
N ARG A 163 16.12 -11.13 21.88
CA ARG A 163 15.71 -10.15 20.86
C ARG A 163 16.95 -9.46 20.28
N LYS A 164 17.27 -9.77 19.02
CA LYS A 164 18.38 -9.14 18.26
C LYS A 164 18.21 -7.63 18.10
N PHE A 165 16.97 -7.12 18.12
CA PHE A 165 16.66 -5.70 18.16
C PHE A 165 15.96 -5.38 19.50
N LYS A 166 16.74 -4.88 20.46
CA LYS A 166 16.23 -4.41 21.76
C LYS A 166 15.82 -2.97 21.63
N ASP A 167 14.57 -2.80 21.25
CA ASP A 167 13.97 -1.51 21.10
C ASP A 167 13.83 -0.80 22.45
N ARG A 168 14.38 0.42 22.54
CA ARG A 168 14.21 1.35 23.67
C ARG A 168 12.81 1.99 23.70
N VAL A 169 11.83 1.40 23.02
CA VAL A 169 10.47 1.96 22.93
C VAL A 169 9.56 1.44 24.07
N PRO A 170 8.76 2.35 24.68
CA PRO A 170 7.81 2.04 25.75
C PRO A 170 6.85 0.90 25.40
N PHE A 171 6.35 0.22 26.43
CA PHE A 171 5.41 -0.91 26.34
C PHE A 171 4.15 -0.62 25.49
N TRP A 172 3.76 0.65 25.36
CA TRP A 172 2.54 1.10 24.68
C TRP A 172 2.71 1.36 23.18
N VAL A 173 3.94 1.42 22.65
CA VAL A 173 4.20 1.73 21.23
C VAL A 173 3.62 0.69 20.27
N PRO A 174 3.64 -0.62 20.56
CA PRO A 174 2.95 -1.60 19.73
C PRO A 174 1.42 -1.48 19.76
N LEU A 175 0.82 -0.64 20.58
CA LEU A 175 -0.65 -0.49 20.66
C LEU A 175 -1.16 0.75 19.91
N LEU A 176 -0.25 1.56 19.37
CA LEU A 176 -0.48 2.85 18.72
C LEU A 176 -0.37 2.71 17.20
#